data_AF-A0A672S7P8-F1
#
_entry.id   AF-A0A672S7P8-F1
#
_cell.length_a   1.000
_cell.length_b   1.000
_cell.length_c   1.000
_cell.angle_alpha   90.00
_cell.angle_beta   90.00
_cell.angle_gamma   90.00
#
_symmetry.space_group_name_H-M   'P 1'
#
loop_
_entity.id
_entity.type
_entity.pdbx_description
1 polymer ?
#
loop_
_entity_poly.entity_id
_entity_poly.type
_entity_poly.pdbx_seq_one_letter_code
_entity_poly.pdbx_strand_id
1 'polypeptide(L)'
;MALNSVDDQYDGCTEEMADLVMTEYLEKELNSSAEFKMAWQEAENNTSAPEDDLTENHLIAFYVYTDKEIYREFNNAVRGEKENYKNMTYPWYSLHFLLTEAIQLLKKTQQGCKSTYRGTDVEFDRDVLNAEVRFGSFTSSSLNRTVAEAFGNVFCFEIYTCEGAEVANYSKFPDEDEVLIPPYETFKVSAVRNRTDQNDLWCETVFTLESSGKISDLNCKLFNSGNHVAGFSVLLILTSFCKMFTC
;
A
#
# COMPACT_ATOMS: atom_id res chain seq x y z
N MET A 1 -8.55 15.06 -1.44
CA MET A 1 -7.76 14.93 -0.19
C MET A 1 -7.97 13.61 0.55
N ALA A 2 -9.08 12.88 0.42
CA ALA A 2 -9.28 11.57 1.05
C ALA A 2 -9.06 11.56 2.59
N LEU A 3 -9.88 12.34 3.31
CA LEU A 3 -9.75 12.58 4.75
C LEU A 3 -10.01 11.34 5.62
N ASN A 4 -10.63 10.29 5.09
CA ASN A 4 -10.91 9.04 5.81
C ASN A 4 -9.94 7.91 5.46
N SER A 5 -8.85 8.25 4.75
CA SER A 5 -7.82 7.30 4.36
C SER A 5 -7.06 6.77 5.57
N VAL A 6 -6.76 5.48 5.56
CA VAL A 6 -5.66 4.89 6.33
C VAL A 6 -4.39 5.17 5.54
N ASP A 7 -3.61 6.14 6.01
CA ASP A 7 -2.47 6.71 5.30
C ASP A 7 -1.18 6.70 6.14
N ASP A 8 -1.12 5.84 7.16
CA ASP A 8 -0.01 5.75 8.12
C ASP A 8 1.31 5.47 7.39
N GLN A 9 2.32 6.30 7.62
CA GLN A 9 3.66 6.14 7.05
C GLN A 9 4.61 5.37 7.98
N TYR A 10 4.19 5.11 9.22
CA TYR A 10 4.97 4.43 10.25
C TYR A 10 6.29 5.13 10.59
N ASP A 11 6.34 6.46 10.45
CA ASP A 11 7.55 7.25 10.71
C ASP A 11 7.87 7.25 12.21
N GLY A 12 8.96 6.58 12.56
CA GLY A 12 9.42 6.41 13.94
C GLY A 12 8.82 5.22 14.69
N CYS A 13 8.09 4.31 14.03
CA CYS A 13 7.57 3.08 14.64
C CYS A 13 7.61 1.85 13.72
N THR A 14 8.46 1.86 12.70
CA THR A 14 8.54 0.76 11.72
C THR A 14 8.89 -0.57 12.38
N GLU A 15 9.89 -0.58 13.30
CA GLU A 15 10.31 -1.79 14.00
C GLU A 15 9.20 -2.34 14.91
N GLU A 16 8.55 -1.47 15.69
CA GLU A 16 7.45 -1.87 16.58
C GLU A 16 6.23 -2.39 15.80
N MET A 17 5.92 -1.77 14.65
CA MET A 17 4.84 -2.24 13.79
C MET A 17 5.20 -3.57 13.11
N ALA A 18 6.44 -3.75 12.66
CA ALA A 18 6.91 -5.02 12.12
C ALA A 18 6.76 -6.14 13.16
N ASP A 19 7.23 -5.91 14.39
CA ASP A 19 7.09 -6.87 15.48
C ASP A 19 5.63 -7.22 15.74
N LEU A 20 4.74 -6.23 15.78
CA LEU A 20 3.31 -6.45 16.04
C LEU A 20 2.60 -7.19 14.87
N VAL A 21 2.98 -6.89 13.63
CA VAL A 21 2.50 -7.62 12.45
C VAL A 21 2.92 -9.08 12.50
N MET A 22 4.19 -9.34 12.82
CA MET A 22 4.74 -10.70 12.85
C MET A 22 4.25 -11.54 14.01
N THR A 23 3.96 -10.92 15.17
CA THR A 23 3.63 -11.65 16.40
C THR A 23 2.12 -11.72 16.68
N GLU A 24 1.32 -10.79 16.15
CA GLU A 24 -0.11 -10.71 16.46
C GLU A 24 -1.01 -10.54 15.23
N TYR A 25 -0.81 -9.49 14.42
CA TYR A 25 -1.82 -9.11 13.43
C TYR A 25 -1.93 -10.10 12.28
N LEU A 26 -0.82 -10.55 11.68
CA LEU A 26 -0.88 -11.36 10.47
C LEU A 26 -1.60 -12.68 10.72
N GLU A 27 -1.24 -13.42 11.77
CA GLU A 27 -1.90 -14.68 12.12
C GLU A 27 -3.39 -14.47 12.42
N LYS A 28 -3.73 -13.41 13.17
CA LYS A 28 -5.12 -13.09 13.51
C LYS A 28 -5.94 -12.76 12.27
N GLU A 29 -5.41 -11.95 11.36
CA GLU A 29 -6.09 -11.52 10.13
C GLU A 29 -6.29 -12.73 9.20
N LEU A 30 -5.26 -13.57 9.00
CA LEU A 30 -5.36 -14.81 8.21
C LEU A 30 -6.37 -15.80 8.81
N ASN A 31 -6.51 -15.87 10.13
CA ASN A 31 -7.50 -16.74 10.76
C ASN A 31 -8.93 -16.16 10.72
N SER A 32 -9.08 -14.87 10.41
CA SER A 32 -10.38 -14.19 10.35
C SER A 32 -11.01 -14.15 8.95
N SER A 33 -10.23 -14.36 7.88
CA SER A 33 -10.70 -14.40 6.50
C SER A 33 -10.11 -15.60 5.75
N ALA A 34 -10.99 -16.47 5.26
CA ALA A 34 -10.58 -17.64 4.47
C ALA A 34 -9.98 -17.22 3.13
N GLU A 35 -10.53 -16.17 2.52
CA GLU A 35 -10.10 -15.59 1.27
C GLU A 35 -8.69 -15.01 1.40
N PHE A 36 -8.43 -14.20 2.43
CA PHE A 36 -7.10 -13.65 2.67
C PHE A 36 -6.07 -14.75 2.95
N LYS A 37 -6.46 -15.78 3.72
CA LYS A 37 -5.61 -16.94 3.98
C LYS A 37 -5.25 -17.70 2.71
N MET A 38 -6.20 -17.95 1.83
CA MET A 38 -5.94 -18.64 0.57
C MET A 38 -5.03 -17.82 -0.34
N ALA A 39 -5.27 -16.50 -0.45
CA ALA A 39 -4.42 -15.62 -1.25
C ALA A 39 -2.98 -15.58 -0.71
N TRP A 40 -2.81 -15.50 0.61
CA TRP A 40 -1.50 -15.53 1.27
C TRP A 40 -0.76 -16.85 1.03
N GLN A 41 -1.44 -17.98 1.18
CA GLN A 41 -0.86 -19.31 0.92
C GLN A 41 -0.50 -19.51 -0.56
N GLU A 42 -1.30 -18.97 -1.48
CA GLU A 42 -0.95 -18.97 -2.90
C GLU A 42 0.34 -18.18 -3.14
N ALA A 43 0.43 -16.98 -2.55
CA ALA A 43 1.61 -16.12 -2.66
C ALA A 43 2.88 -16.76 -2.08
N GLU A 44 2.81 -17.44 -0.93
CA GLU A 44 3.92 -18.21 -0.36
C GLU A 44 4.49 -19.26 -1.32
N ASN A 45 3.65 -19.84 -2.18
CA ASN A 45 4.08 -20.86 -3.15
C ASN A 45 4.60 -20.29 -4.48
N ASN A 46 4.36 -19.01 -4.75
CA ASN A 46 4.68 -18.37 -6.04
C ASN A 46 5.71 -17.25 -5.93
N THR A 47 6.01 -16.77 -4.72
CA THR A 47 7.02 -15.75 -4.49
C THR A 47 8.42 -16.32 -4.59
N SER A 48 9.33 -15.53 -5.16
CA SER A 48 10.76 -15.86 -5.27
C SER A 48 11.51 -15.56 -3.98
N ALA A 49 12.79 -15.90 -3.95
CA ALA A 49 13.65 -15.50 -2.84
C ALA A 49 13.71 -13.96 -2.70
N PRO A 50 13.82 -13.43 -1.47
CA PRO A 50 13.88 -11.98 -1.24
C PRO A 50 15.07 -11.31 -1.95
N GLU A 51 14.82 -10.12 -2.50
CA GLU A 51 15.79 -9.24 -3.15
C GLU A 51 15.47 -7.75 -2.84
N ASP A 52 16.29 -6.80 -3.28
CA ASP A 52 16.05 -5.35 -3.12
C ASP A 52 15.77 -4.88 -1.67
N ASP A 53 16.46 -5.47 -0.69
CA ASP A 53 16.25 -5.24 0.76
C ASP A 53 14.83 -5.60 1.27
N LEU A 54 14.03 -6.30 0.47
CA LEU A 54 12.71 -6.78 0.85
C LEU A 54 12.81 -8.07 1.67
N THR A 55 11.77 -8.31 2.47
CA THR A 55 11.56 -9.58 3.17
C THR A 55 10.63 -10.47 2.36
N GLU A 56 10.55 -11.76 2.70
CA GLU A 56 9.58 -12.67 2.09
C GLU A 56 8.14 -12.17 2.25
N ASN A 57 7.79 -11.64 3.42
CA ASN A 57 6.46 -11.06 3.65
C ASN A 57 6.16 -9.81 2.83
N HIS A 58 7.18 -9.02 2.46
CA HIS A 58 7.00 -7.93 1.50
C HIS A 58 6.63 -8.46 0.11
N LEU A 59 7.32 -9.50 -0.35
CA LEU A 59 7.02 -10.12 -1.64
C LEU A 59 5.62 -10.73 -1.66
N ILE A 60 5.26 -11.44 -0.59
CA ILE A 60 3.92 -12.02 -0.42
C ILE A 60 2.86 -10.91 -0.41
N ALA A 61 3.09 -9.80 0.31
CA ALA A 61 2.17 -8.67 0.35
C ALA A 61 1.92 -8.07 -1.04
N PHE A 62 2.95 -7.89 -1.87
CA PHE A 62 2.77 -7.45 -3.26
C PHE A 62 1.97 -8.47 -4.07
N TYR A 63 2.35 -9.74 -4.03
CA TYR A 63 1.62 -10.78 -4.78
C TYR A 63 0.14 -10.81 -4.39
N VAL A 64 -0.17 -10.77 -3.09
CA VAL A 64 -1.55 -10.72 -2.57
C VAL A 64 -2.27 -9.45 -3.01
N TYR A 65 -1.61 -8.28 -2.97
CA TYR A 65 -2.23 -7.03 -3.42
C TYR A 65 -2.59 -7.05 -4.90
N THR A 66 -1.78 -7.70 -5.73
CA THR A 66 -2.02 -7.79 -7.18
C THR A 66 -3.05 -8.88 -7.54
N ASP A 67 -3.46 -9.69 -6.58
CA ASP A 67 -4.55 -10.63 -6.75
C ASP A 67 -5.92 -9.92 -6.81
N LYS A 68 -6.77 -10.37 -7.73
CA LYS A 68 -8.04 -9.71 -8.06
C LYS A 68 -9.07 -9.77 -6.93
N GLU A 69 -8.95 -10.70 -5.98
CA GLU A 69 -9.95 -10.85 -4.91
C GLU A 69 -9.68 -9.91 -3.72
N ILE A 70 -8.41 -9.71 -3.36
CA ILE A 70 -8.04 -8.98 -2.13
C ILE A 70 -7.97 -7.46 -2.33
N TYR A 71 -7.37 -7.01 -3.44
CA TYR A 71 -7.07 -5.58 -3.64
C TYR A 71 -8.30 -4.68 -3.51
N ARG A 72 -9.47 -5.15 -3.94
CA ARG A 72 -10.71 -4.36 -3.92
C ARG A 72 -11.20 -4.12 -2.51
N GLU A 73 -11.27 -5.17 -1.68
CA GLU A 73 -11.71 -5.07 -0.28
C GLU A 73 -10.71 -4.29 0.55
N PHE A 74 -9.42 -4.59 0.37
CA PHE A 74 -8.33 -3.87 1.00
C PHE A 74 -8.39 -2.38 0.66
N ASN A 75 -8.39 -2.00 -0.63
CA ASN A 75 -8.41 -0.58 -1.02
C ASN A 75 -9.68 0.15 -0.56
N ASN A 76 -10.82 -0.53 -0.43
CA ASN A 76 -12.02 0.05 0.14
C ASN A 76 -11.85 0.35 1.63
N ALA A 77 -11.28 -0.58 2.39
CA ALA A 77 -10.97 -0.38 3.80
C ALA A 77 -9.94 0.74 3.98
N VAL A 78 -8.86 0.75 3.21
CA VAL A 78 -7.86 1.84 3.22
C VAL A 78 -8.51 3.20 2.93
N ARG A 79 -9.48 3.28 2.01
CA ARG A 79 -10.12 4.55 1.64
C ARG A 79 -11.01 5.16 2.73
N GLY A 80 -11.60 4.34 3.59
CA GLY A 80 -12.72 4.76 4.44
C GLY A 80 -12.60 4.45 5.93
N GLU A 81 -11.72 3.55 6.34
CA GLU A 81 -11.74 2.98 7.69
C GLU A 81 -10.73 3.60 8.66
N LYS A 82 -10.33 4.86 8.46
CA LYS A 82 -9.44 5.59 9.38
C LYS A 82 -9.87 5.48 10.85
N GLU A 83 -11.16 5.53 11.14
CA GLU A 83 -11.66 5.41 12.53
C GLU A 83 -11.54 3.98 13.07
N ASN A 84 -11.75 2.94 12.25
CA ASN A 84 -11.50 1.55 12.67
C ASN A 84 -10.02 1.34 12.94
N TYR A 85 -9.14 1.95 12.13
CA TYR A 85 -7.69 1.91 12.32
C TYR A 85 -7.30 2.52 13.67
N LYS A 86 -7.86 3.67 14.02
CA LYS A 86 -7.65 4.31 15.33
C LYS A 86 -8.21 3.49 16.50
N ASN A 87 -9.30 2.76 16.27
CA ASN A 87 -10.01 1.99 17.30
C ASN A 87 -9.51 0.54 17.44
N MET A 88 -8.42 0.15 16.76
CA MET A 88 -7.85 -1.21 16.81
C MET A 88 -8.80 -2.29 16.28
N THR A 89 -9.68 -1.94 15.33
CA THR A 89 -10.64 -2.85 14.68
C THR A 89 -10.47 -2.93 13.17
N TYR A 90 -9.44 -2.31 12.61
CA TYR A 90 -9.14 -2.40 11.19
C TYR A 90 -8.64 -3.82 10.83
N PRO A 91 -9.15 -4.45 9.75
CA PRO A 91 -8.82 -5.86 9.48
C PRO A 91 -7.58 -6.07 8.60
N TRP A 92 -6.85 -5.00 8.24
CA TRP A 92 -5.75 -5.06 7.27
C TRP A 92 -4.47 -4.37 7.77
N TYR A 93 -4.17 -4.43 9.07
CA TYR A 93 -2.95 -3.83 9.61
C TYR A 93 -1.70 -4.41 8.97
N SER A 94 -1.66 -5.74 8.77
CA SER A 94 -0.49 -6.43 8.23
C SER A 94 -0.24 -6.05 6.77
N LEU A 95 -1.25 -6.18 5.92
CA LEU A 95 -1.11 -5.89 4.50
C LEU A 95 -0.80 -4.40 4.25
N HIS A 96 -1.45 -3.49 5.00
CA HIS A 96 -1.17 -2.06 4.90
C HIS A 96 0.28 -1.72 5.29
N PHE A 97 0.75 -2.27 6.41
CA PHE A 97 2.12 -2.05 6.88
C PHE A 97 3.15 -2.59 5.89
N LEU A 98 3.02 -3.87 5.52
CA LEU A 98 3.98 -4.55 4.65
C LEU A 98 4.10 -3.86 3.28
N LEU A 99 2.98 -3.44 2.68
CA LEU A 99 3.02 -2.70 1.41
C LEU A 99 3.64 -1.31 1.57
N THR A 100 3.31 -0.60 2.65
CA THR A 100 3.88 0.73 2.93
C THR A 100 5.41 0.64 3.08
N GLU A 101 5.88 -0.26 3.93
CA GLU A 101 7.32 -0.45 4.18
C GLU A 101 8.03 -0.92 2.91
N ALA A 102 7.47 -1.89 2.18
CA ALA A 102 8.07 -2.41 0.95
C ALA A 102 8.24 -1.32 -0.12
N ILE A 103 7.23 -0.46 -0.34
CA ILE A 103 7.35 0.68 -1.25
C ILE A 103 8.46 1.64 -0.78
N GLN A 104 8.50 1.96 0.51
CA GLN A 104 9.55 2.84 1.08
C GLN A 104 10.96 2.26 0.90
N LEU A 105 11.13 0.93 1.02
CA LEU A 105 12.39 0.24 0.76
C LEU A 105 12.77 0.31 -0.72
N LEU A 106 11.84 -0.04 -1.62
CA LEU A 106 12.06 0.05 -3.07
C LEU A 106 12.39 1.47 -3.52
N LYS A 107 11.82 2.52 -2.91
CA LYS A 107 12.17 3.91 -3.24
C LYS A 107 13.62 4.27 -2.94
N LYS A 108 14.31 3.56 -2.03
CA LYS A 108 15.74 3.77 -1.75
C LYS A 108 16.62 3.29 -2.91
N THR A 109 16.18 2.27 -3.65
CA THR A 109 16.92 1.72 -4.80
C THR A 109 16.40 2.26 -6.14
N GLN A 110 15.08 2.37 -6.29
CA GLN A 110 14.38 2.92 -7.45
C GLN A 110 14.29 4.44 -7.41
N GLN A 111 15.43 5.09 -7.66
CA GLN A 111 15.56 6.54 -7.62
C GLN A 111 14.72 7.27 -8.69
N GLY A 112 14.23 8.45 -8.33
CA GLY A 112 13.46 9.32 -9.22
C GLY A 112 11.96 9.06 -9.23
N CYS A 113 11.26 9.89 -10.00
CA CYS A 113 9.81 9.80 -10.20
C CYS A 113 9.50 9.03 -11.49
N LYS A 114 8.27 8.54 -11.62
CA LYS A 114 7.81 7.71 -12.73
C LYS A 114 6.59 8.34 -13.39
N SER A 115 6.55 8.29 -14.72
CA SER A 115 5.35 8.58 -15.50
C SER A 115 4.57 7.29 -15.69
N THR A 116 3.34 7.24 -15.18
CA THR A 116 2.49 6.06 -15.18
C THR A 116 1.08 6.40 -15.64
N TYR A 117 0.30 5.36 -15.93
CA TYR A 117 -1.04 5.44 -16.48
C TYR A 117 -2.01 4.61 -15.65
N ARG A 118 -3.23 5.13 -15.47
CA ARG A 118 -4.31 4.38 -14.82
C ARG A 118 -5.62 4.64 -15.55
N GLY A 119 -6.32 3.60 -15.97
CA GLY A 119 -7.67 3.67 -16.53
C GLY A 119 -8.72 3.14 -15.55
N THR A 120 -9.94 3.70 -15.59
CA THR A 120 -11.06 3.21 -14.80
C THR A 120 -12.41 3.64 -15.39
N ASP A 121 -13.43 2.82 -15.14
CA ASP A 121 -14.82 3.12 -15.50
C ASP A 121 -15.56 3.94 -14.42
N VAL A 122 -14.89 4.27 -13.31
CA VAL A 122 -15.45 5.09 -12.24
C VAL A 122 -15.29 6.57 -12.57
N GLU A 123 -16.39 7.33 -12.51
CA GLU A 123 -16.36 8.78 -12.68
C GLU A 123 -15.93 9.51 -11.40
N PHE A 124 -15.18 10.60 -11.58
CA PHE A 124 -14.72 11.51 -10.54
C PHE A 124 -15.21 12.94 -10.83
N ASP A 125 -14.99 13.84 -9.86
CA ASP A 125 -15.22 15.26 -10.09
C ASP A 125 -14.28 15.79 -11.19
N ARG A 126 -14.85 16.54 -12.15
CA ARG A 126 -14.13 17.14 -13.27
C ARG A 126 -13.62 18.55 -12.92
N ASP A 127 -14.23 19.19 -11.93
CA ASP A 127 -13.93 20.57 -11.52
C ASP A 127 -12.75 20.62 -10.52
N VAL A 128 -11.66 19.94 -10.88
CA VAL A 128 -10.48 19.75 -10.04
C VAL A 128 -9.19 20.33 -10.64
N LEU A 129 -9.27 21.04 -11.77
CA LEU A 129 -8.11 21.67 -12.39
C LEU A 129 -7.43 22.64 -11.40
N ASN A 130 -6.10 22.54 -11.27
CA ASN A 130 -5.27 23.24 -10.28
C ASN A 130 -5.53 22.90 -8.81
N ALA A 131 -6.44 21.97 -8.51
CA ALA A 131 -6.63 21.49 -7.15
C ALA A 131 -5.53 20.50 -6.75
N GLU A 132 -5.33 20.37 -5.45
CA GLU A 132 -4.58 19.26 -4.87
C GLU A 132 -5.51 18.09 -4.58
N VAL A 133 -5.09 16.90 -4.99
CA VAL A 133 -5.83 15.66 -4.84
C VAL A 133 -4.94 14.58 -4.24
N ARG A 134 -5.58 13.54 -3.71
CA ARG A 134 -4.95 12.36 -3.14
C ARG A 134 -5.90 11.20 -3.32
N PHE A 135 -5.40 10.06 -3.79
CA PHE A 135 -6.22 8.87 -4.00
C PHE A 135 -6.75 8.29 -2.68
N GLY A 136 -5.92 8.29 -1.63
CA GLY A 136 -6.29 7.82 -0.29
C GLY A 136 -6.48 6.30 -0.17
N SER A 137 -6.06 5.55 -1.18
CA SER A 137 -5.81 4.12 -1.13
C SER A 137 -4.52 3.84 -1.87
N PHE A 138 -3.96 2.64 -1.70
CA PHE A 138 -2.95 2.17 -2.64
C PHE A 138 -3.53 2.21 -4.05
N THR A 139 -2.75 2.68 -5.00
CA THR A 139 -3.23 2.96 -6.35
C THR A 139 -2.30 2.30 -7.36
N SER A 140 -2.75 1.21 -7.96
CA SER A 140 -2.09 0.60 -9.11
C SER A 140 -2.11 1.54 -10.31
N SER A 141 -0.95 1.68 -10.94
CA SER A 141 -0.78 2.33 -12.22
C SER A 141 0.20 1.50 -13.04
N SER A 142 0.30 1.72 -14.35
CA SER A 142 1.21 0.98 -15.22
C SER A 142 2.17 1.93 -15.91
N LEU A 143 3.42 1.51 -16.15
CA LEU A 143 4.32 2.20 -17.07
C LEU A 143 3.84 2.13 -18.52
N ASN A 144 2.93 1.18 -18.82
CA ASN A 144 2.39 0.93 -20.14
C ASN A 144 0.94 1.41 -20.25
N ARG A 145 0.72 2.45 -21.06
CA ARG A 145 -0.62 3.01 -21.27
C ARG A 145 -1.62 1.98 -21.81
N THR A 146 -1.20 1.07 -22.68
CA THR A 146 -2.09 0.04 -23.26
C THR A 146 -2.56 -0.97 -22.21
N VAL A 147 -1.74 -1.25 -21.20
CA VAL A 147 -2.18 -2.03 -20.03
C VAL A 147 -3.25 -1.24 -19.27
N ALA A 148 -2.99 0.04 -18.97
CA ALA A 148 -3.94 0.88 -18.24
C ALA A 148 -5.31 1.02 -18.95
N GLU A 149 -5.32 1.09 -20.29
CA GLU A 149 -6.53 1.13 -21.12
C GLU A 149 -7.43 -0.10 -20.93
N ALA A 150 -6.88 -1.26 -20.55
CA ALA A 150 -7.65 -2.48 -20.32
C ALA A 150 -8.48 -2.45 -19.01
N PHE A 151 -8.17 -1.54 -18.09
CA PHE A 151 -8.87 -1.40 -16.79
C PHE A 151 -10.05 -0.41 -16.82
N GLY A 152 -10.24 0.28 -17.95
CA GLY A 152 -11.34 1.21 -18.16
C GLY A 152 -10.91 2.43 -18.94
N ASN A 153 -11.87 3.08 -19.60
CA ASN A 153 -11.60 4.20 -20.52
C ASN A 153 -12.55 5.39 -20.31
N VAL A 154 -13.35 5.38 -19.24
CA VAL A 154 -14.19 6.52 -18.86
C VAL A 154 -13.30 7.64 -18.31
N PHE A 155 -12.61 7.38 -17.20
CA PHE A 155 -11.67 8.31 -16.59
C PHE A 155 -10.28 7.70 -16.56
N CYS A 156 -9.29 8.48 -17.01
CA CYS A 156 -7.91 8.03 -17.06
C CYS A 156 -6.96 9.07 -16.50
N PHE A 157 -5.86 8.59 -15.93
CA PHE A 157 -4.88 9.40 -15.24
C PHE A 157 -3.52 9.17 -15.87
N GLU A 158 -2.89 10.27 -16.29
CA GLU A 158 -1.46 10.35 -16.57
C GLU A 158 -0.81 10.89 -15.30
N ILE A 159 -0.04 10.05 -14.61
CA ILE A 159 0.43 10.31 -13.26
C ILE A 159 1.95 10.42 -13.28
N TYR A 160 2.48 11.53 -12.79
CA TYR A 160 3.89 11.66 -12.46
C TYR A 160 4.05 11.48 -10.94
N THR A 161 4.40 10.26 -10.52
CA THR A 161 4.51 9.84 -9.11
C THR A 161 5.97 9.83 -8.66
N CYS A 162 6.25 10.35 -7.47
CA CYS A 162 7.57 10.33 -6.85
C CYS A 162 7.63 9.35 -5.66
N GLU A 163 6.49 8.92 -5.13
CA GLU A 163 6.41 7.95 -4.03
C GLU A 163 6.07 6.52 -4.48
N GLY A 164 5.61 6.35 -5.72
CA GLY A 164 5.33 5.04 -6.29
C GLY A 164 6.59 4.23 -6.60
N ALA A 165 6.48 2.91 -6.44
CA ALA A 165 7.52 1.93 -6.75
C ALA A 165 7.05 0.94 -7.82
N GLU A 166 7.96 0.53 -8.70
CA GLU A 166 7.75 -0.57 -9.65
C GLU A 166 7.69 -1.89 -8.88
N VAL A 167 6.59 -2.62 -9.05
CA VAL A 167 6.29 -3.87 -8.33
C VAL A 167 6.04 -5.05 -9.26
N ALA A 168 6.20 -4.86 -10.58
CA ALA A 168 5.97 -5.89 -11.60
C ALA A 168 6.70 -7.21 -11.30
N ASN A 169 7.95 -7.15 -10.83
CA ASN A 169 8.75 -8.35 -10.47
C ASN A 169 8.17 -9.14 -9.29
N TYR A 170 7.30 -8.53 -8.50
CA TYR A 170 6.72 -9.09 -7.28
C TYR A 170 5.20 -9.33 -7.41
N SER A 171 4.64 -9.00 -8.58
CA SER A 171 3.23 -9.09 -8.89
C SER A 171 2.86 -10.50 -9.39
N LYS A 172 1.60 -10.87 -9.16
CA LYS A 172 0.94 -12.02 -9.81
C LYS A 172 0.84 -11.83 -11.34
N PHE A 173 0.87 -10.58 -11.80
CA PHE A 173 0.80 -10.21 -13.21
C PHE A 173 1.99 -9.31 -13.62
N PRO A 174 3.20 -9.87 -13.80
CA PRO A 174 4.40 -9.09 -14.13
C PRO A 174 4.27 -8.28 -15.43
N ASP A 175 3.49 -8.78 -16.40
CA ASP A 175 3.27 -8.13 -17.70
C ASP A 175 2.40 -6.85 -17.60
N GLU A 176 1.88 -6.51 -16.42
CA GLU A 176 1.13 -5.27 -16.21
C GLU A 176 2.04 -4.03 -16.01
N ASP A 177 3.36 -4.22 -15.92
CA ASP A 177 4.35 -3.16 -15.71
C ASP A 177 3.94 -2.23 -14.53
N GLU A 178 3.47 -2.84 -13.44
CA GLU A 178 2.78 -2.13 -12.36
C GLU A 178 3.74 -1.25 -11.54
N VAL A 179 3.30 -0.01 -11.32
CA VAL A 179 3.80 0.92 -10.31
C VAL A 179 2.71 1.12 -9.27
N LEU A 180 3.02 0.75 -8.02
CA LEU A 180 2.12 0.89 -6.89
C LEU A 180 2.38 2.21 -6.17
N ILE A 181 1.36 3.06 -6.11
CA ILE A 181 1.42 4.38 -5.47
C ILE A 181 0.83 4.29 -4.05
N PRO A 182 1.54 4.75 -3.01
CA PRO A 182 1.06 4.68 -1.63
C PRO A 182 -0.08 5.68 -1.35
N PRO A 183 -0.91 5.45 -0.32
CA PRO A 183 -2.11 6.25 -0.06
C PRO A 183 -1.84 7.71 0.35
N TYR A 184 -0.61 8.03 0.77
CA TYR A 184 -0.21 9.34 1.30
C TYR A 184 0.32 10.34 0.25
N GLU A 185 0.58 9.93 -0.98
CA GLU A 185 1.10 10.84 -2.02
C GLU A 185 0.02 11.84 -2.48
N THR A 186 0.38 13.13 -2.54
CA THR A 186 -0.49 14.19 -3.04
C THR A 186 -0.10 14.59 -4.45
N PHE A 187 -1.10 15.01 -5.23
CA PHE A 187 -0.91 15.42 -6.61
C PHE A 187 -1.60 16.74 -6.91
N LYS A 188 -0.94 17.60 -7.68
CA LYS A 188 -1.57 18.75 -8.31
C LYS A 188 -2.16 18.31 -9.65
N VAL A 189 -3.44 18.61 -9.88
CA VAL A 189 -4.07 18.40 -11.19
C VAL A 189 -3.62 19.49 -12.15
N SER A 190 -2.72 19.16 -13.07
CA SER A 190 -2.14 20.12 -14.03
C SER A 190 -2.99 20.26 -15.30
N ALA A 191 -3.76 19.24 -15.66
CA ALA A 191 -4.69 19.27 -16.78
C ALA A 191 -5.91 18.37 -16.57
N VAL A 192 -7.04 18.77 -17.14
CA VAL A 192 -8.25 17.95 -17.32
C VAL A 192 -8.65 18.11 -18.79
N ARG A 193 -8.62 17.01 -19.54
CA ARG A 193 -8.93 16.97 -20.98
C ARG A 193 -10.14 16.10 -21.21
N ASN A 194 -11.07 16.52 -22.05
CA ASN A 194 -12.25 15.74 -22.39
C ASN A 194 -12.27 15.39 -23.88
N ARG A 195 -12.75 14.19 -24.22
CA ARG A 195 -12.87 13.73 -25.60
C ARG A 195 -13.84 14.58 -26.43
N THR A 196 -14.77 15.31 -25.80
CA THR A 196 -15.62 16.29 -26.50
C THR A 196 -14.81 17.45 -27.11
N ASP A 197 -13.66 17.78 -26.52
CA ASP A 197 -12.79 18.87 -26.97
C ASP A 197 -11.58 18.36 -27.76
N GLN A 198 -11.20 17.09 -27.57
CA GLN A 198 -10.05 16.43 -28.20
C GLN A 198 -10.43 15.02 -28.68
N ASN A 199 -10.76 14.88 -29.96
CA ASN A 199 -11.33 13.65 -30.51
C ASN A 199 -10.42 12.41 -30.44
N ASP A 200 -9.10 12.58 -30.34
CA ASP A 200 -8.08 11.52 -30.30
C ASP A 200 -7.62 11.17 -28.87
N LEU A 201 -8.35 11.63 -27.85
CA LEU A 201 -8.04 11.32 -26.47
C LEU A 201 -8.27 9.84 -26.15
N TRP A 202 -7.31 9.21 -25.46
CA TRP A 202 -7.31 7.76 -25.18
C TRP A 202 -8.43 7.32 -24.22
N CYS A 203 -9.07 8.26 -23.53
CA CYS A 203 -10.23 8.05 -22.64
C CYS A 203 -11.25 9.19 -22.79
N GLU A 204 -12.43 9.04 -22.18
CA GLU A 204 -13.46 10.09 -22.23
C GLU A 204 -13.02 11.36 -21.50
N THR A 205 -12.39 11.19 -20.33
CA THR A 205 -11.71 12.27 -19.61
C THR A 205 -10.32 11.81 -19.18
N VAL A 206 -9.29 12.64 -19.43
CA VAL A 206 -7.91 12.40 -19.01
C VAL A 206 -7.44 13.50 -18.06
N PHE A 207 -6.98 13.07 -16.89
CA PHE A 207 -6.38 13.91 -15.86
C PHE A 207 -4.87 13.78 -15.94
N THR A 208 -4.15 14.91 -15.85
CA THR A 208 -2.70 14.89 -15.65
C THR A 208 -2.41 15.29 -14.22
N LEU A 209 -1.72 14.41 -13.50
CA LEU A 209 -1.41 14.52 -12.08
C LEU A 209 0.11 14.65 -11.90
N GLU A 210 0.55 15.72 -11.25
CA GLU A 210 1.95 15.94 -10.91
C GLU A 210 2.13 15.77 -9.40
N SER A 211 3.05 14.91 -8.97
CA SER A 211 3.37 14.74 -7.54
C SER A 211 3.67 16.10 -6.90
N SER A 212 2.93 16.44 -5.84
CA SER A 212 3.05 17.69 -5.10
C SER A 212 3.63 17.53 -3.70
N GLY A 213 3.74 16.28 -3.20
CA GLY A 213 4.28 15.98 -1.88
C GLY A 213 3.62 14.78 -1.22
N LYS A 214 3.63 14.80 0.12
CA LYS A 214 3.05 13.76 0.98
C LYS A 214 2.20 14.41 2.06
N ILE A 215 1.04 13.84 2.32
CA ILE A 215 0.21 14.17 3.49
C ILE A 215 -0.21 12.86 4.14
N SER A 216 -0.17 12.81 5.46
CA SER A 216 -0.74 11.72 6.24
C SER A 216 -1.43 12.26 7.48
N ASP A 217 -2.65 11.79 7.73
CA ASP A 217 -3.45 12.09 8.92
C ASP A 217 -3.19 11.10 10.07
N LEU A 218 -2.45 10.02 9.80
CA LEU A 218 -2.06 8.99 10.75
C LEU A 218 -0.53 8.91 10.81
N ASN A 219 0.01 8.84 12.03
CA ASN A 219 1.39 8.40 12.19
C ASN A 219 1.50 7.59 13.48
N CYS A 220 1.92 6.33 13.36
CA CYS A 220 2.21 5.45 14.49
C CYS A 220 1.04 5.43 15.50
N LYS A 221 -0.20 5.41 14.98
CA LYS A 221 -1.37 5.74 15.80
C LYS A 221 -1.57 4.74 16.94
N LEU A 222 -1.23 3.48 16.71
CA LEU A 222 -1.34 2.38 17.66
C LEU A 222 -0.41 2.58 18.88
N PHE A 223 0.73 3.22 18.69
CA PHE A 223 1.75 3.43 19.73
C PHE A 223 1.59 4.76 20.48
N ASN A 224 0.91 5.74 19.86
CA ASN A 224 0.73 7.09 20.41
C ASN A 224 -0.43 7.19 21.43
N SER A 225 -1.32 6.22 21.48
CA SER A 225 -2.25 6.05 22.61
C SER A 225 -1.53 5.29 23.71
N GLY A 226 -1.28 5.94 24.86
CA GLY A 226 -0.47 5.45 26.00
C GLY A 226 -0.92 4.17 26.72
N ASN A 227 -1.49 3.20 26.01
CA ASN A 227 -1.94 1.89 26.49
C ASN A 227 -0.94 0.75 26.20
N HIS A 228 0.16 0.97 25.48
CA HIS A 228 1.09 -0.12 25.11
C HIS A 228 2.29 -0.37 26.05
N VAL A 229 2.37 0.30 27.21
CA VAL A 229 3.40 -0.04 28.22
C VAL A 229 3.06 -1.34 28.99
N ALA A 230 1.89 -1.96 28.76
CA ALA A 230 1.46 -3.17 29.47
C ALA A 230 1.44 -4.42 28.59
N GLY A 231 2.51 -4.68 27.83
CA GLY A 231 2.60 -5.89 26.99
C GLY A 231 4.01 -6.43 26.76
N PHE A 232 5.04 -5.58 26.78
CA PHE A 232 6.44 -6.02 26.68
C PHE A 232 6.96 -6.54 28.03
N SER A 233 6.44 -7.68 28.48
CA SER A 233 7.18 -8.53 29.40
C SER A 233 8.23 -9.27 28.59
N VAL A 234 9.38 -8.62 28.36
CA VAL A 234 10.60 -9.32 27.97
C VAL A 234 10.93 -10.27 29.12
N LEU A 235 10.53 -11.54 28.99
CA LEU A 235 10.92 -12.59 29.91
C LEU A 235 12.39 -12.94 29.62
N LEU A 236 13.28 -12.07 30.07
CA LEU A 236 14.71 -12.35 30.22
C LEU A 236 14.87 -13.40 31.32
N ILE A 237 14.65 -14.68 30.99
CA ILE A 237 15.10 -15.80 31.83
C ILE A 237 16.62 -15.93 31.61
N LEU A 238 17.39 -15.04 32.24
CA LEU A 238 18.77 -15.35 32.62
C LEU A 238 18.71 -16.24 33.86
N THR A 239 18.55 -17.55 33.66
CA THR A 239 18.80 -18.53 34.72
C THR A 239 20.30 -18.64 34.96
N SER A 240 20.81 -17.70 35.76
CA SER A 240 22.04 -17.91 36.51
C SER A 240 21.67 -18.62 37.81
N PHE A 241 21.73 -19.96 37.81
CA PHE A 241 21.84 -20.74 39.04
C PHE A 241 23.08 -21.63 38.98
N CYS A 242 24.14 -21.09 39.56
CA CYS A 242 25.25 -21.83 40.09
C CYS A 242 24.77 -22.76 41.23
N LYS A 243 24.99 -24.08 41.09
CA LYS A 243 25.39 -25.05 42.14
C LYS A 243 25.39 -26.45 41.49
N MET A 244 26.55 -27.02 41.17
CA MET A 244 27.44 -27.73 42.12
C MET A 244 26.76 -28.99 42.67
N PHE A 245 26.98 -30.15 42.04
CA PHE A 245 27.22 -31.44 42.71
C PHE A 245 27.93 -32.44 41.75
N THR A 246 28.97 -33.02 42.32
CA THR A 246 29.87 -34.10 41.89
C THR A 246 29.20 -35.42 41.52
N CYS A 247 29.71 -36.07 40.48
CA CYS A 247 30.45 -37.33 40.57
C CYS A 247 31.57 -37.32 39.52
#